data_AF-A0AAD8PZC6-F1
#
_entry.id   AF-A0AAD8PZC6-F1
#
_cell.length_a   1.000
_cell.length_b   1.000
_cell.length_c   1.000
_cell.angle_alpha   90.00
_cell.angle_beta   90.00
_cell.angle_gamma   90.00
#
_symmetry.space_group_name_H-M   'P 1'
#
loop_
_entity.id
_entity.type
_entity.pdbx_description
1 polymer ?
#
loop_
_entity_poly.entity_id
_entity_poly.type
_entity_poly.pdbx_seq_one_letter_code
_entity_poly.pdbx_strand_id
1 'polypeptide(L)'
;MWLWGADHIIDDPDLIDTNNSMVQPSIHIARGFLIESTKPTWLYGTASEHSVFYQYNFHSVANIYVGMLQTESPYYQPTPPPPAPFAAVWFSTYDQSCIDTQECQKALMLLKGNFANIRIQNLVTIGAKYMAIMDGEGIPVVDNLNVDVHPDWSHISVLDVGSNGTTRFDEVIWVDPIIWEMDQPQFTCSPPCSVKIPPWTGATSVVDYPLITVSSGSWTSTITQPPLTITEWVFEVVTLSQGAAGAKEKRAADAFWPVPATTPFWPAVVYTDTDGRATTTSATVPFPDPPASIGPDALAPPSGSWPKRAVQPMFDSGTEGPLTNECSFLNFNDPNCVTQPWFWGNLTGAPDGGDIENLWDLRTKCPPVQGDPRENLVKCYNSGEMTEDVRMQAEAASFCGNIEHDKLVPRYFQSMDFPFNYNGGLGTVTITISMQAN
;
A
#
# COMPACT_ATOMS: atom_id res chain seq x y z
N MET A 1 23.15 13.85 -7.91
CA MET A 1 22.66 13.96 -9.32
C MET A 1 21.70 15.13 -9.39
N TRP A 2 21.67 15.90 -10.47
CA TRP A 2 20.85 17.10 -10.57
C TRP A 2 20.01 17.07 -11.85
N LEU A 3 18.68 17.16 -11.72
CA LEU A 3 17.73 17.30 -12.84
C LEU A 3 17.19 18.74 -12.83
N TRP A 4 17.98 19.67 -13.34
CA TRP A 4 17.68 21.10 -13.31
C TRP A 4 16.88 21.54 -14.56
N GLY A 5 15.67 22.07 -14.35
CA GLY A 5 14.91 22.76 -15.38
C GLY A 5 15.22 24.25 -15.41
N ALA A 6 16.22 24.66 -16.20
CA ALA A 6 16.84 25.99 -16.14
C ALA A 6 15.86 27.17 -15.89
N ASP A 7 15.95 27.73 -14.68
CA ASP A 7 15.21 28.89 -14.17
C ASP A 7 15.90 30.22 -14.53
N HIS A 8 17.20 30.17 -14.80
CA HIS A 8 18.03 31.27 -15.31
C HIS A 8 18.96 30.78 -16.43
N ILE A 9 19.42 31.70 -17.28
CA ILE A 9 20.49 31.39 -18.24
C ILE A 9 21.82 31.21 -17.49
N ILE A 10 22.63 30.21 -17.89
CA ILE A 10 23.92 29.91 -17.26
C ILE A 10 25.10 30.63 -17.94
N ASP A 11 24.97 30.95 -19.23
CA ASP A 11 25.95 31.73 -19.99
C ASP A 11 25.69 33.23 -19.77
N ASP A 12 26.61 33.90 -19.07
CA ASP A 12 26.51 35.32 -18.73
C ASP A 12 26.63 36.20 -19.99
N PRO A 13 25.59 36.99 -20.33
CA PRO A 13 25.60 37.85 -21.50
C PRO A 13 26.39 39.15 -21.30
N ASP A 14 26.73 39.52 -20.06
CA ASP A 14 27.39 40.79 -19.71
C ASP A 14 28.60 40.57 -18.79
N LEU A 15 29.65 39.99 -19.38
CA LEU A 15 30.94 39.63 -18.77
C LEU A 15 31.73 40.79 -18.10
N ILE A 16 31.13 41.97 -17.94
CA ILE A 16 31.69 43.15 -17.27
C ILE A 16 30.80 43.71 -16.15
N ASP A 17 29.59 43.20 -15.91
CA ASP A 17 28.81 43.51 -14.69
C ASP A 17 28.90 42.38 -13.65
N THR A 18 29.55 42.67 -12.52
CA THR A 18 29.65 41.71 -11.40
C THR A 18 28.33 41.46 -10.66
N ASN A 19 27.26 42.18 -11.00
CA ASN A 19 25.95 42.05 -10.37
C ASN A 19 25.14 40.84 -10.89
N ASN A 20 25.52 40.27 -12.06
CA ASN A 20 25.09 38.96 -12.58
C ASN A 20 23.60 38.63 -12.42
N SER A 21 22.71 39.58 -12.75
CA SER A 21 21.26 39.41 -12.62
C SER A 21 20.67 38.63 -13.80
N MET A 22 21.06 37.35 -13.91
CA MET A 22 20.78 36.47 -15.05
C MET A 22 19.32 36.50 -15.53
N VAL A 23 19.14 36.50 -16.85
CA VAL A 23 17.79 36.44 -17.46
C VAL A 23 17.12 35.13 -17.08
N GLN A 24 15.90 35.20 -16.56
CA GLN A 24 15.09 34.05 -16.16
C GLN A 24 14.13 33.60 -17.28
N PRO A 25 14.36 32.47 -17.97
CA PRO A 25 13.45 31.95 -18.99
C PRO A 25 12.36 31.04 -18.41
N SER A 26 11.16 31.06 -19.00
CA SER A 26 10.08 30.12 -18.64
C SER A 26 10.23 28.80 -19.43
N ILE A 27 11.05 27.87 -18.92
CA ILE A 27 11.30 26.57 -19.56
C ILE A 27 10.37 25.48 -19.00
N HIS A 28 9.59 24.86 -19.89
CA HIS A 28 8.46 23.99 -19.52
C HIS A 28 8.83 22.50 -19.62
N ILE A 29 9.28 21.91 -18.52
CA ILE A 29 9.57 20.47 -18.40
C ILE A 29 8.39 19.79 -17.70
N ALA A 30 7.77 18.76 -18.31
CA ALA A 30 6.56 18.17 -17.75
C ALA A 30 6.76 17.49 -16.39
N ARG A 31 7.87 16.76 -16.21
CA ARG A 31 8.12 15.83 -15.09
C ARG A 31 9.61 15.82 -14.77
N GLY A 32 9.93 15.81 -13.48
CA GLY A 32 11.27 15.50 -12.99
C GLY A 32 11.50 13.98 -12.92
N PHE A 33 12.01 13.50 -11.80
CA PHE A 33 12.38 12.10 -11.62
C PHE A 33 11.14 11.24 -11.27
N LEU A 34 10.79 10.28 -12.13
CA LEU A 34 9.88 9.17 -11.82
C LEU A 34 10.68 7.95 -11.36
N ILE A 35 10.27 7.33 -10.25
CA ILE A 35 10.88 6.11 -9.72
C ILE A 35 9.80 5.05 -9.50
N GLU A 36 9.90 3.96 -10.26
CA GLU A 36 9.02 2.78 -10.24
C GLU A 36 9.81 1.49 -9.89
N SER A 37 11.00 1.64 -9.32
CA SER A 37 11.86 0.50 -8.95
C SER A 37 11.37 -0.16 -7.66
N THR A 38 11.09 -1.47 -7.74
CA THR A 38 10.85 -2.32 -6.55
C THR A 38 12.13 -2.94 -5.99
N LYS A 39 13.28 -2.66 -6.62
CA LYS A 39 14.60 -3.21 -6.25
C LYS A 39 15.43 -2.18 -5.47
N PRO A 40 16.38 -2.62 -4.62
CA PRO A 40 17.26 -1.75 -3.84
C PRO A 40 17.83 -0.57 -4.64
N THR A 41 17.39 0.64 -4.26
CA THR A 41 17.67 1.90 -4.97
C THR A 41 18.16 2.94 -3.97
N TRP A 42 19.28 3.60 -4.25
CA TRP A 42 19.85 4.64 -3.37
C TRP A 42 20.04 5.96 -4.11
N LEU A 43 19.39 7.01 -3.62
CA LEU A 43 19.48 8.37 -4.14
C LEU A 43 20.28 9.25 -3.17
N TYR A 44 21.60 9.21 -3.30
CA TYR A 44 22.51 10.05 -2.51
C TYR A 44 22.70 11.44 -3.15
N GLY A 45 22.40 12.49 -2.38
CA GLY A 45 22.61 13.88 -2.80
C GLY A 45 21.99 14.19 -4.16
N THR A 46 20.66 14.06 -4.26
CA THR A 46 19.93 14.28 -5.51
C THR A 46 19.02 15.50 -5.44
N ALA A 47 19.05 16.31 -6.49
CA ALA A 47 18.16 17.44 -6.69
C ALA A 47 17.38 17.26 -8.00
N SER A 48 16.13 17.70 -8.02
CA SER A 48 15.27 17.75 -9.20
C SER A 48 14.39 18.99 -9.07
N GLU A 49 14.36 19.84 -10.08
CA GLU A 49 13.84 21.20 -9.92
C GLU A 49 13.09 21.69 -11.16
N HIS A 50 12.17 22.63 -10.91
CA HIS A 50 11.48 23.44 -11.90
C HIS A 50 10.68 22.65 -12.97
N SER A 51 10.33 21.39 -12.69
CA SER A 51 9.40 20.59 -13.48
C SER A 51 7.94 20.86 -13.10
N VAL A 52 7.04 20.78 -14.09
CA VAL A 52 5.65 21.28 -13.99
C VAL A 52 4.75 20.41 -13.12
N PHE A 53 4.82 19.07 -13.22
CA PHE A 53 3.90 18.18 -12.48
C PHE A 53 4.44 17.78 -11.10
N TYR A 54 5.73 17.47 -11.04
CA TYR A 54 6.43 17.00 -9.86
C TYR A 54 7.94 17.09 -10.09
N GLN A 55 8.69 17.30 -9.01
CA GLN A 55 10.14 17.17 -9.02
C GLN A 55 10.56 15.71 -8.83
N TYR A 56 9.89 15.00 -7.93
CA TYR A 56 10.01 13.55 -7.69
C TYR A 56 8.63 12.91 -7.64
N ASN A 57 8.51 11.70 -8.18
CA ASN A 57 7.33 10.86 -8.03
C ASN A 57 7.79 9.42 -7.78
N PHE A 58 7.35 8.85 -6.66
CA PHE A 58 7.63 7.49 -6.25
C PHE A 58 6.36 6.66 -6.45
N HIS A 59 6.26 5.95 -7.58
CA HIS A 59 5.04 5.23 -7.94
C HIS A 59 5.24 3.71 -7.78
N SER A 60 4.53 3.11 -6.83
CA SER A 60 4.65 1.68 -6.49
C SER A 60 6.10 1.22 -6.23
N VAL A 61 6.91 2.13 -5.66
CA VAL A 61 8.33 1.90 -5.32
C VAL A 61 8.47 0.93 -4.15
N ALA A 62 9.58 0.20 -4.07
CA ALA A 62 9.96 -0.56 -2.87
C ALA A 62 11.49 -0.60 -2.72
N ASN A 63 11.97 -0.80 -1.49
CA ASN A 63 13.41 -0.91 -1.17
C ASN A 63 14.21 0.35 -1.58
N ILE A 64 13.74 1.55 -1.25
CA ILE A 64 14.39 2.80 -1.63
C ILE A 64 14.94 3.58 -0.42
N TYR A 65 16.18 4.09 -0.56
CA TYR A 65 16.78 5.07 0.34
C TYR A 65 17.06 6.37 -0.41
N VAL A 66 16.79 7.51 0.23
CA VAL A 66 16.98 8.85 -0.33
C VAL A 66 17.62 9.74 0.72
N GLY A 67 18.72 10.43 0.40
CA GLY A 67 19.41 11.27 1.38
C GLY A 67 20.62 12.04 0.84
N MET A 68 20.63 13.38 0.81
CA MET A 68 19.48 14.29 0.91
C MET A 68 18.77 14.40 -0.46
N LEU A 69 17.48 14.72 -0.43
CA LEU A 69 16.69 15.15 -1.59
C LEU A 69 16.39 16.64 -1.45
N GLN A 70 16.50 17.39 -2.55
CA GLN A 70 16.16 18.80 -2.63
C GLN A 70 15.32 19.05 -3.88
N THR A 71 14.43 20.03 -3.80
CA THR A 71 13.45 20.37 -4.84
C THR A 71 13.08 21.85 -4.79
N GLU A 72 12.97 22.47 -5.95
CA GLU A 72 12.31 23.76 -6.13
C GLU A 72 11.20 23.68 -7.18
N SER A 73 10.12 24.44 -6.95
CA SER A 73 9.07 24.68 -7.94
C SER A 73 9.58 25.63 -9.04
N PRO A 74 9.09 25.55 -10.29
CA PRO A 74 9.50 26.50 -11.32
C PRO A 74 8.98 27.90 -11.00
N TYR A 75 9.84 28.93 -11.08
CA TYR A 75 9.45 30.30 -10.67
C TYR A 75 8.32 30.91 -11.52
N TYR A 76 8.07 30.37 -12.72
CA TYR A 76 6.92 30.79 -13.53
C TYR A 76 5.59 30.18 -13.06
N GLN A 77 5.61 29.15 -12.23
CA GLN A 77 4.38 28.65 -11.64
C GLN A 77 3.84 29.63 -10.59
N PRO A 78 2.51 29.73 -10.44
CA PRO A 78 1.50 28.97 -11.18
C PRO A 78 0.90 29.71 -12.41
N THR A 79 1.74 30.33 -13.27
CA THR A 79 1.31 30.96 -14.55
C THR A 79 2.28 30.66 -15.72
N PRO A 80 2.07 29.59 -16.49
CA PRO A 80 0.93 28.67 -16.41
C PRO A 80 0.95 27.79 -15.14
N PRO A 81 -0.23 27.40 -14.64
CA PRO A 81 -0.37 26.49 -13.51
C PRO A 81 0.03 25.07 -13.92
N PRO A 82 0.45 24.18 -12.99
CA PRO A 82 0.37 22.76 -13.26
C PRO A 82 -1.06 22.39 -13.70
N PRO A 83 -1.25 21.47 -14.66
CA PRO A 83 -0.29 20.87 -15.59
C PRO A 83 0.01 21.70 -16.86
N ALA A 84 -0.60 22.86 -17.07
CA ALA A 84 -0.34 23.70 -18.25
C ALA A 84 1.16 24.09 -18.37
N PRO A 85 1.74 24.13 -19.59
CA PRO A 85 1.13 24.04 -20.92
C PRO A 85 0.73 22.63 -21.38
N PHE A 86 0.99 21.59 -20.57
CA PHE A 86 0.46 20.25 -20.80
C PHE A 86 -1.02 20.17 -20.33
N ALA A 87 -1.76 19.11 -20.67
CA ALA A 87 -3.21 19.13 -20.52
C ALA A 87 -3.70 19.08 -19.05
N ALA A 88 -4.67 19.96 -18.70
CA ALA A 88 -5.62 19.90 -17.56
C ALA A 88 -5.50 20.82 -16.28
N VAL A 89 -5.21 22.14 -16.41
CA VAL A 89 -5.69 23.32 -15.58
C VAL A 89 -5.51 23.36 -14.01
N TRP A 90 -5.56 24.48 -13.23
CA TRP A 90 -5.84 25.95 -13.34
C TRP A 90 -5.03 26.79 -12.27
N PHE A 91 -4.77 28.09 -12.55
CA PHE A 91 -4.37 29.26 -11.69
C PHE A 91 -3.16 29.17 -10.68
N SER A 92 -2.55 30.27 -10.16
CA SER A 92 -1.91 31.53 -10.66
C SER A 92 -1.62 32.50 -9.46
N THR A 93 -0.53 33.29 -9.30
CA THR A 93 0.54 33.86 -10.17
C THR A 93 1.92 34.09 -9.47
N TYR A 94 3.00 34.30 -10.25
CA TYR A 94 4.43 34.71 -9.99
C TYR A 94 4.91 35.51 -8.74
N ASP A 95 4.10 35.87 -7.75
CA ASP A 95 4.55 36.77 -6.66
C ASP A 95 5.42 36.05 -5.60
N GLN A 96 6.38 36.74 -5.00
CA GLN A 96 7.18 36.28 -3.85
C GLN A 96 6.64 36.76 -2.50
N SER A 97 5.68 37.70 -2.46
CA SER A 97 5.02 38.16 -1.23
C SER A 97 4.33 37.05 -0.42
N CYS A 98 4.11 35.90 -1.07
CA CYS A 98 3.55 34.68 -0.51
C CYS A 98 4.48 33.91 0.44
N ILE A 99 5.79 34.22 0.47
CA ILE A 99 6.78 33.53 1.31
C ILE A 99 6.49 33.80 2.78
N ASP A 100 6.37 35.08 3.15
CA ASP A 100 6.09 35.55 4.51
C ASP A 100 4.70 35.12 5.04
N THR A 101 3.80 34.70 4.14
CA THR A 101 2.46 34.19 4.49
C THR A 101 2.33 32.68 4.36
N GLN A 102 3.38 31.98 3.90
CA GLN A 102 3.38 30.53 3.62
C GLN A 102 2.27 30.12 2.62
N GLU A 103 2.00 30.94 1.59
CA GLU A 103 0.90 30.69 0.62
C GLU A 103 1.36 30.51 -0.84
N CYS A 104 2.67 30.43 -1.14
CA CYS A 104 3.16 30.30 -2.52
C CYS A 104 2.67 29.02 -3.21
N GLN A 105 2.54 27.93 -2.45
CA GLN A 105 1.89 26.71 -2.91
C GLN A 105 1.05 26.03 -1.82
N LYS A 106 -0.01 25.35 -2.25
CA LYS A 106 -0.94 24.68 -1.31
C LYS A 106 -0.25 23.57 -0.50
N ALA A 107 0.60 22.77 -1.14
CA ALA A 107 1.38 21.74 -0.49
C ALA A 107 2.70 21.50 -1.23
N LEU A 108 3.70 20.91 -0.56
CA LEU A 108 4.95 20.46 -1.17
C LEU A 108 4.99 18.95 -1.38
N MET A 109 4.55 18.16 -0.39
CA MET A 109 4.47 16.70 -0.52
C MET A 109 3.02 16.21 -0.65
N LEU A 110 2.78 15.23 -1.53
CA LEU A 110 1.54 14.46 -1.59
C LEU A 110 1.86 12.99 -1.32
N LEU A 111 1.15 12.43 -0.35
CA LEU A 111 1.23 11.06 0.11
C LEU A 111 -0.17 10.47 -0.09
N LYS A 112 -0.30 9.46 -0.95
CA LYS A 112 -1.61 8.92 -1.34
C LYS A 112 -1.52 7.43 -1.63
N GLY A 113 -2.37 6.62 -0.98
CA GLY A 113 -2.42 5.17 -1.21
C GLY A 113 -1.09 4.50 -0.92
N ASN A 114 -0.40 4.93 0.14
CA ASN A 114 0.90 4.41 0.54
C ASN A 114 0.76 3.01 1.15
N PHE A 115 1.83 2.22 1.03
CA PHE A 115 2.06 1.06 1.89
C PHE A 115 2.77 1.50 3.18
N ALA A 116 2.73 0.64 4.20
CA ALA A 116 3.42 0.83 5.47
C ALA A 116 4.95 1.03 5.32
N ASN A 117 5.59 1.48 6.41
CA ASN A 117 7.04 1.68 6.57
C ASN A 117 7.67 2.85 5.76
N ILE A 118 6.88 3.80 5.23
CA ILE A 118 7.46 5.03 4.66
C ILE A 118 7.83 6.00 5.80
N ARG A 119 9.09 5.97 6.23
CA ARG A 119 9.66 6.90 7.23
C ARG A 119 10.44 8.04 6.54
N ILE A 120 10.05 9.28 6.84
CA ILE A 120 10.74 10.50 6.38
C ILE A 120 11.43 11.14 7.59
N GLN A 121 12.72 11.46 7.46
CA GLN A 121 13.49 12.12 8.51
C GLN A 121 13.93 13.50 8.06
N ASN A 122 13.75 14.50 8.92
CA ASN A 122 14.08 15.91 8.66
C ASN A 122 13.40 16.48 7.41
N LEU A 123 12.08 16.34 7.30
CA LEU A 123 11.32 17.05 6.27
C LEU A 123 11.37 18.56 6.58
N VAL A 124 11.90 19.34 5.64
CA VAL A 124 11.98 20.80 5.70
C VAL A 124 11.21 21.39 4.53
N THR A 125 10.41 22.43 4.77
CA THR A 125 9.59 23.09 3.74
C THR A 125 9.52 24.60 3.95
N ILE A 126 9.39 25.35 2.84
CA ILE A 126 9.36 26.82 2.78
C ILE A 126 8.26 27.25 1.80
N GLY A 127 7.51 28.30 2.13
CA GLY A 127 6.53 28.93 1.22
C GLY A 127 5.26 28.13 0.96
N ALA A 128 4.91 27.15 1.79
CA ALA A 128 3.80 26.23 1.55
C ALA A 128 2.77 26.23 2.68
N LYS A 129 1.48 26.05 2.34
CA LYS A 129 0.42 26.06 3.36
C LYS A 129 0.41 24.77 4.21
N TYR A 130 0.67 23.65 3.55
CA TYR A 130 0.82 22.33 4.16
C TYR A 130 2.18 21.73 3.78
N MET A 131 2.90 21.14 4.75
CA MET A 131 4.17 20.44 4.51
C MET A 131 3.93 19.22 3.61
N ALA A 132 2.95 18.41 4.02
CA ALA A 132 2.48 17.24 3.31
C ALA A 132 0.95 17.17 3.36
N ILE A 133 0.35 16.50 2.37
CA ILE A 133 -1.05 16.03 2.41
C ILE A 133 -1.02 14.50 2.35
N MET A 134 -1.68 13.84 3.30
CA MET A 134 -1.80 12.38 3.43
C MET A 134 -3.25 11.96 3.23
N ASP A 135 -3.54 11.32 2.10
CA ASP A 135 -4.87 10.83 1.65
C ASP A 135 -6.05 11.83 1.78
N GLY A 136 -5.75 13.13 1.92
CA GLY A 136 -6.72 14.24 1.99
C GLY A 136 -6.52 15.18 3.18
N GLU A 137 -5.90 14.71 4.27
CA GLU A 137 -5.59 15.53 5.44
C GLU A 137 -4.21 16.21 5.28
N GLY A 138 -4.11 17.50 5.61
CA GLY A 138 -2.89 18.29 5.42
C GLY A 138 -2.18 18.57 6.75
N ILE A 139 -0.87 18.34 6.82
CA ILE A 139 -0.03 18.78 7.94
C ILE A 139 0.30 20.26 7.74
N PRO A 140 -0.23 21.20 8.55
CA PRO A 140 -0.04 22.63 8.31
C PRO A 140 1.37 23.09 8.67
N VAL A 141 1.91 24.02 7.87
CA VAL A 141 3.24 24.61 8.13
C VAL A 141 3.27 25.40 9.43
N VAL A 142 2.18 26.12 9.76
CA VAL A 142 2.10 26.99 10.95
C VAL A 142 2.24 26.24 12.29
N ASP A 143 1.90 24.95 12.34
CA ASP A 143 2.04 24.13 13.55
C ASP A 143 3.46 23.53 13.69
N ASN A 144 4.32 23.70 12.69
CA ASN A 144 5.63 23.06 12.56
C ASN A 144 6.77 24.07 12.24
N LEU A 145 6.53 25.38 12.37
CA LEU A 145 7.55 26.42 12.16
C LEU A 145 8.73 26.23 13.11
N ASN A 146 9.95 26.33 12.57
CA ASN A 146 11.19 26.05 13.29
C ASN A 146 12.13 27.28 13.41
N VAL A 147 11.86 28.35 12.66
CA VAL A 147 12.51 29.66 12.84
C VAL A 147 11.52 30.81 12.60
N ASP A 148 11.79 31.94 13.25
CA ASP A 148 11.02 33.20 13.16
C ASP A 148 11.78 34.26 12.33
N VAL A 149 12.54 33.85 11.31
CA VAL A 149 13.41 34.72 10.51
C VAL A 149 13.37 34.37 9.02
N HIS A 150 13.07 35.38 8.20
CA HIS A 150 12.89 35.24 6.76
C HIS A 150 14.10 34.58 6.04
N PRO A 151 13.88 33.57 5.17
CA PRO A 151 12.61 32.91 4.90
C PRO A 151 12.23 31.93 6.02
N ASP A 152 11.04 32.10 6.59
CA ASP A 152 10.53 31.22 7.64
C ASP A 152 10.35 29.79 7.10
N TRP A 153 10.83 28.80 7.84
CA TRP A 153 10.76 27.40 7.44
C TRP A 153 10.25 26.49 8.56
N SER A 154 9.53 25.44 8.16
CA SER A 154 9.01 24.42 9.07
C SER A 154 9.81 23.12 8.98
N HIS A 155 9.81 22.36 10.08
CA HIS A 155 10.58 21.14 10.24
C HIS A 155 9.74 20.05 10.88
N ILE A 156 9.77 18.84 10.30
CA ILE A 156 9.34 17.62 10.97
C ILE A 156 10.55 16.70 11.08
N SER A 157 10.98 16.47 12.32
CA SER A 157 12.17 15.64 12.63
C SER A 157 12.00 14.19 12.16
N VAL A 158 10.83 13.60 12.40
CA VAL A 158 10.43 12.28 11.90
C VAL A 158 8.94 12.33 11.54
N LEU A 159 8.59 11.89 10.33
CA LEU A 159 7.23 11.68 9.85
C LEU A 159 7.13 10.23 9.37
N ASP A 160 6.36 9.42 10.07
CA ASP A 160 5.98 8.09 9.63
C ASP A 160 4.65 8.15 8.89
N VAL A 161 4.61 7.55 7.70
CA VAL A 161 3.46 7.55 6.80
C VAL A 161 2.92 6.14 6.71
N GLY A 162 1.77 5.91 7.36
CA GLY A 162 1.06 4.64 7.27
C GLY A 162 0.10 4.59 6.09
N SER A 163 -0.58 3.45 6.00
CA SER A 163 -1.71 3.23 5.10
C SER A 163 -2.88 4.17 5.43
N ASN A 164 -3.70 4.45 4.40
CA ASN A 164 -4.95 5.21 4.49
C ASN A 164 -4.83 6.59 5.20
N GLY A 165 -3.71 7.29 4.98
CA GLY A 165 -3.43 8.61 5.52
C GLY A 165 -3.15 8.69 7.04
N THR A 166 -3.08 7.56 7.74
CA THR A 166 -2.92 7.57 9.20
C THR A 166 -1.46 7.74 9.62
N THR A 167 -1.20 8.66 10.55
CA THR A 167 0.12 8.93 11.16
C THR A 167 0.33 8.19 12.49
N ARG A 168 -0.39 7.09 12.70
CA ARG A 168 -0.44 6.44 14.02
C ARG A 168 0.66 5.41 14.19
N PHE A 169 1.33 5.47 15.33
CA PHE A 169 2.29 4.51 15.86
C PHE A 169 1.71 3.09 16.12
N ASP A 170 0.48 2.85 15.66
CA ASP A 170 -0.32 1.65 15.88
C ASP A 170 -0.20 0.66 14.70
N GLU A 171 0.30 1.10 13.54
CA GLU A 171 0.43 0.25 12.33
C GLU A 171 1.39 -0.93 12.59
N VAL A 172 0.97 -2.11 12.15
CA VAL A 172 1.60 -3.37 12.57
C VAL A 172 2.44 -3.95 11.43
N ILE A 173 3.72 -4.18 11.67
CA ILE A 173 4.65 -4.79 10.72
C ILE A 173 4.38 -6.30 10.64
N TRP A 174 3.96 -6.78 9.49
CA TRP A 174 3.63 -8.18 9.25
C TRP A 174 4.89 -8.96 8.85
N VAL A 175 5.35 -9.84 9.73
CA VAL A 175 6.53 -10.69 9.49
C VAL A 175 6.13 -11.91 8.64
N ASP A 176 6.96 -12.27 7.67
CA ASP A 176 6.66 -13.37 6.75
C ASP A 176 6.88 -14.76 7.38
N PRO A 177 6.00 -15.76 7.13
CA PRO A 177 6.13 -17.13 7.63
C PRO A 177 7.50 -17.80 7.44
N ILE A 178 8.29 -17.40 6.44
CA ILE A 178 9.67 -17.92 6.22
C ILE A 178 10.58 -17.75 7.46
N ILE A 179 10.26 -16.84 8.39
CA ILE A 179 11.00 -16.68 9.65
C ILE A 179 11.06 -17.98 10.47
N TRP A 180 10.09 -18.87 10.31
CA TRP A 180 10.07 -20.19 10.96
C TRP A 180 10.99 -21.23 10.32
N GLU A 181 11.44 -21.00 9.09
CA GLU A 181 12.41 -21.84 8.37
C GLU A 181 13.85 -21.35 8.54
N MET A 182 14.07 -20.14 9.06
CA MET A 182 15.39 -19.55 9.24
C MET A 182 16.21 -20.25 10.36
N ASP A 183 17.49 -20.50 10.07
CA ASP A 183 18.49 -20.99 11.06
C ASP A 183 18.58 -20.08 12.30
N GLN A 184 18.29 -18.79 12.14
CA GLN A 184 18.07 -17.81 13.20
C GLN A 184 16.81 -17.00 12.86
N PRO A 185 15.66 -17.25 13.52
CA PRO A 185 14.41 -16.49 13.32
C PRO A 185 14.59 -15.00 13.62
N GLN A 186 14.85 -14.21 12.58
CA GLN A 186 15.18 -12.79 12.67
C GLN A 186 14.28 -12.00 11.72
N PHE A 187 13.78 -10.87 12.22
CA PHE A 187 13.15 -9.83 11.40
C PHE A 187 13.72 -8.47 11.79
N THR A 188 13.40 -7.46 10.99
CA THR A 188 13.90 -6.10 11.16
C THR A 188 12.76 -5.10 11.33
N CYS A 189 12.95 -4.11 12.19
CA CYS A 189 12.09 -2.93 12.30
C CYS A 189 12.91 -1.74 12.83
N SER A 190 12.40 -0.52 12.69
CA SER A 190 13.02 0.69 13.26
C SER A 190 12.15 1.22 14.42
N PRO A 191 12.56 1.04 15.70
CA PRO A 191 11.69 1.22 16.87
C PRO A 191 11.33 2.70 17.15
N PRO A 192 10.20 2.98 17.83
CA PRO A 192 9.20 2.03 18.31
C PRO A 192 8.43 1.40 17.14
N CYS A 193 8.15 0.10 17.23
CA CYS A 193 7.45 -0.64 16.18
C CYS A 193 6.47 -1.64 16.80
N SER A 194 5.27 -1.79 16.23
CA SER A 194 4.35 -2.88 16.54
C SER A 194 4.51 -3.96 15.49
N VAL A 195 4.64 -5.24 15.88
CA VAL A 195 4.85 -6.34 14.93
C VAL A 195 3.85 -7.48 15.11
N LYS A 196 3.48 -8.09 13.99
CA LYS A 196 2.65 -9.29 13.94
C LYS A 196 3.53 -10.46 13.49
N ILE A 197 3.68 -11.44 14.37
CA ILE A 197 4.46 -12.66 14.10
C ILE A 197 3.54 -13.71 13.42
N PRO A 198 4.00 -14.39 12.35
CA PRO A 198 3.20 -15.36 11.59
C PRO A 198 2.85 -16.59 12.43
N PRO A 199 1.69 -17.24 12.20
CA PRO A 199 1.20 -18.32 13.05
C PRO A 199 2.16 -19.51 13.04
N TRP A 200 2.29 -20.20 14.17
CA TRP A 200 3.07 -21.43 14.21
C TRP A 200 2.22 -22.62 13.77
N THR A 201 2.70 -23.36 12.76
CA THR A 201 2.03 -24.54 12.18
C THR A 201 2.65 -25.87 12.61
N GLY A 202 3.82 -25.84 13.24
CA GLY A 202 4.59 -27.05 13.61
C GLY A 202 4.04 -27.84 14.81
N ALA A 203 2.95 -27.39 15.42
CA ALA A 203 2.30 -28.02 16.57
C ALA A 203 0.78 -28.00 16.41
N THR A 204 0.09 -29.08 16.80
CA THR A 204 -1.38 -29.15 16.73
C THR A 204 -2.02 -29.58 18.04
N SER A 205 -3.26 -29.13 18.25
CA SER A 205 -4.13 -29.50 19.37
C SER A 205 -5.54 -29.81 18.87
N VAL A 206 -6.38 -30.42 19.71
CA VAL A 206 -7.79 -30.69 19.41
C VAL A 206 -8.63 -30.18 20.57
N VAL A 207 -9.70 -29.44 20.26
CA VAL A 207 -10.68 -28.96 21.25
C VAL A 207 -12.08 -29.42 20.85
N ASP A 208 -12.85 -29.98 21.78
CA ASP A 208 -14.22 -30.42 21.51
C ASP A 208 -15.13 -29.22 21.23
N TYR A 209 -15.79 -29.20 20.07
CA TYR A 209 -16.69 -28.11 19.70
C TYR A 209 -17.99 -28.20 20.54
N PRO A 210 -18.39 -27.15 21.29
CA PRO A 210 -19.54 -27.20 22.19
C PRO A 210 -20.87 -27.38 21.47
N LEU A 211 -21.82 -28.06 22.13
CA LEU A 211 -23.19 -28.21 21.64
C LEU A 211 -23.87 -26.84 21.50
N ILE A 212 -24.25 -26.45 20.27
CA ILE A 212 -25.00 -25.22 20.03
C ILE A 212 -26.49 -25.53 20.09
N THR A 213 -27.24 -24.82 20.92
CA THR A 213 -28.72 -24.90 20.93
C THR A 213 -29.31 -23.71 20.18
N VAL A 214 -29.99 -23.99 19.07
CA VAL A 214 -30.74 -23.00 18.28
C VAL A 214 -32.24 -23.14 18.56
N SER A 215 -32.97 -22.03 18.59
CA SER A 215 -34.42 -22.02 18.84
C SER A 215 -35.15 -20.96 18.01
N SER A 216 -36.40 -21.26 17.65
CA SER A 216 -37.26 -20.40 16.82
C SER A 216 -38.72 -20.67 17.22
N GLY A 217 -39.34 -19.72 17.91
CA GLY A 217 -40.69 -19.91 18.48
C GLY A 217 -40.73 -21.10 19.44
N SER A 218 -41.49 -22.15 19.09
CA SER A 218 -41.57 -23.41 19.85
C SER A 218 -40.62 -24.50 19.34
N TRP A 219 -39.84 -24.26 18.28
CA TRP A 219 -38.83 -25.18 17.78
C TRP A 219 -37.50 -24.97 18.53
N THR A 220 -36.80 -26.06 18.80
CA THR A 220 -35.45 -26.06 19.36
C THR A 220 -34.69 -27.25 18.80
N SER A 221 -33.44 -27.05 18.43
CA SER A 221 -32.55 -28.09 17.92
C SER A 221 -31.14 -27.91 18.48
N THR A 222 -30.38 -29.01 18.55
CA THR A 222 -28.99 -29.00 19.00
C THR A 222 -28.08 -29.39 17.84
N ILE A 223 -27.15 -28.51 17.50
CA ILE A 223 -26.14 -28.72 16.46
C ILE A 223 -24.90 -29.33 17.12
N THR A 224 -24.49 -30.48 16.61
CA THR A 224 -23.22 -31.15 16.96
C THR A 224 -22.19 -30.89 15.86
N GLN A 225 -20.96 -30.56 16.23
CA GLN A 225 -19.82 -30.52 15.32
C GLN A 225 -18.76 -31.56 15.72
N PRO A 226 -17.88 -32.01 14.81
CA PRO A 226 -16.69 -32.75 15.19
C PRO A 226 -15.74 -31.87 16.03
N PRO A 227 -14.82 -32.48 16.80
CA PRO A 227 -13.77 -31.74 17.48
C PRO A 227 -12.91 -30.92 16.51
N LEU A 228 -12.52 -29.72 16.94
CA LEU A 228 -11.79 -28.75 16.15
C LEU A 228 -10.28 -28.95 16.29
N THR A 229 -9.59 -29.23 15.19
CA THR A 229 -8.12 -29.32 15.19
C THR A 229 -7.51 -27.94 15.01
N ILE A 230 -6.80 -27.47 16.03
CA ILE A 230 -5.97 -26.26 15.98
C ILE A 230 -4.69 -26.60 15.20
N THR A 231 -4.54 -26.02 14.01
CA THR A 231 -3.39 -26.19 13.10
C THR A 231 -2.51 -24.95 12.97
N GLU A 232 -3.00 -23.80 13.43
CA GLU A 232 -2.31 -22.51 13.36
C GLU A 232 -2.42 -21.81 14.72
N TRP A 233 -1.27 -21.58 15.37
CA TRP A 233 -1.20 -20.81 16.60
C TRP A 233 -0.96 -19.34 16.27
N VAL A 234 -2.04 -18.57 16.19
CA VAL A 234 -2.02 -17.11 15.99
C VAL A 234 -1.39 -16.43 17.21
N PHE A 235 -0.59 -15.39 16.99
CA PHE A 235 0.11 -14.66 18.05
C PHE A 235 -0.47 -13.26 18.30
N GLU A 236 -0.26 -12.74 19.51
CA GLU A 236 -0.55 -11.35 19.85
C GLU A 236 0.37 -10.39 19.09
N VAL A 237 -0.04 -9.12 18.99
CA VAL A 237 0.80 -8.04 18.44
C VAL A 237 1.85 -7.65 19.48
N VAL A 238 3.12 -7.58 19.08
CA VAL A 238 4.24 -7.30 19.98
C VAL A 238 4.77 -5.90 19.71
N THR A 239 4.62 -4.99 20.68
CA THR A 239 5.20 -3.63 20.60
C THR A 239 6.62 -3.64 21.13
N LEU A 240 7.59 -3.30 20.27
CA LEU A 240 9.00 -3.18 20.59
C LEU A 240 9.38 -1.71 20.73
N SER A 241 9.99 -1.36 21.86
CA SER A 241 10.52 -0.02 22.14
C SER A 241 12.03 -0.05 22.33
N GLN A 242 12.72 1.02 21.93
CA GLN A 242 14.14 1.17 22.23
C GLN A 242 14.29 1.62 23.68
N GLY A 243 14.97 0.81 24.49
CA GLY A 243 15.07 1.03 25.94
C GLY A 243 15.78 2.34 26.30
N ALA A 244 15.12 3.17 27.10
CA ALA A 244 15.72 4.39 27.62
C ALA A 244 16.86 4.08 28.61
N ALA A 245 17.98 4.79 28.44
CA ALA A 245 19.22 4.77 29.24
C ALA A 245 20.15 3.54 29.12
N GLY A 246 21.42 3.82 28.82
CA GLY A 246 22.55 3.13 29.46
C GLY A 246 23.37 2.14 28.63
N ALA A 247 22.87 1.62 27.51
CA ALA A 247 23.59 0.63 26.68
C ALA A 247 24.12 1.23 25.36
N LYS A 248 25.39 1.01 25.06
CA LYS A 248 25.97 1.30 23.74
C LYS A 248 25.44 0.30 22.70
N GLU A 249 25.09 0.79 21.51
CA GLU A 249 25.07 0.02 20.25
C GLU A 249 24.28 -1.32 20.25
N LYS A 250 23.21 -1.46 21.04
CA LYS A 250 22.25 -2.58 20.85
C LYS A 250 21.48 -2.40 19.53
N ARG A 251 22.04 -2.93 18.42
CA ARG A 251 21.38 -3.08 17.10
C ARG A 251 20.28 -4.16 17.08
N ALA A 252 19.72 -4.50 18.23
CA ALA A 252 18.80 -5.61 18.40
C ALA A 252 18.01 -5.45 19.71
N ALA A 253 16.77 -5.91 19.72
CA ALA A 253 16.05 -6.15 20.97
C ALA A 253 16.60 -7.42 21.66
N ASP A 254 16.12 -7.72 22.87
CA ASP A 254 16.30 -9.05 23.44
C ASP A 254 15.32 -10.03 22.79
N ALA A 255 15.77 -11.26 22.47
CA ALA A 255 14.96 -12.24 21.77
C ALA A 255 13.76 -12.72 22.63
N PHE A 256 12.61 -12.93 21.99
CA PHE A 256 11.36 -13.26 22.68
C PHE A 256 10.63 -14.46 22.06
N TRP A 257 9.73 -15.06 22.85
CA TRP A 257 8.79 -16.06 22.37
C TRP A 257 7.42 -15.37 22.20
N PRO A 258 6.80 -15.40 21.01
CA PRO A 258 5.52 -14.73 20.81
C PRO A 258 4.43 -15.39 21.66
N VAL A 259 3.55 -14.58 22.25
CA VAL A 259 2.45 -15.05 23.09
C VAL A 259 1.29 -15.48 22.19
N PRO A 260 0.78 -16.72 22.31
CA PRO A 260 -0.42 -17.15 21.60
C PRO A 260 -1.64 -16.28 21.92
N ALA A 261 -2.30 -15.76 20.89
CA ALA A 261 -3.49 -14.93 21.04
C ALA A 261 -4.70 -15.77 21.44
N THR A 262 -5.52 -15.22 22.34
CA THR A 262 -6.82 -15.82 22.69
C THR A 262 -7.80 -15.68 21.53
N THR A 263 -8.40 -16.79 21.09
CA THR A 263 -9.45 -16.78 20.05
C THR A 263 -10.74 -16.18 20.66
N PRO A 264 -11.27 -15.05 20.16
CA PRO A 264 -12.38 -14.33 20.81
C PRO A 264 -13.77 -14.97 20.60
N PHE A 265 -13.91 -15.90 19.66
CA PHE A 265 -15.19 -16.55 19.30
C PHE A 265 -14.95 -17.97 18.76
N TRP A 266 -15.96 -18.83 18.81
CA TRP A 266 -15.94 -20.12 18.11
C TRP A 266 -16.20 -19.95 16.61
N PRO A 267 -15.65 -20.84 15.75
CA PRO A 267 -15.96 -20.86 14.33
C PRO A 267 -17.47 -20.98 14.09
N ALA A 268 -17.98 -20.20 13.13
CA ALA A 268 -19.36 -20.27 12.71
C ALA A 268 -19.68 -21.58 11.98
N VAL A 269 -20.91 -22.04 12.14
CA VAL A 269 -21.48 -23.21 11.49
C VAL A 269 -22.72 -22.79 10.73
N VAL A 270 -22.93 -23.36 9.54
CA VAL A 270 -24.16 -23.16 8.77
C VAL A 270 -25.19 -24.19 9.22
N TYR A 271 -26.42 -23.76 9.45
CA TYR A 271 -27.58 -24.61 9.72
C TYR A 271 -28.81 -24.13 8.94
N THR A 272 -29.78 -25.01 8.73
CA THR A 272 -31.06 -24.65 8.12
C THR A 272 -32.04 -24.20 9.20
N ASP A 273 -32.65 -23.02 9.04
CA ASP A 273 -33.68 -22.49 9.94
C ASP A 273 -35.05 -23.18 9.76
N THR A 274 -36.05 -22.74 10.54
CA THR A 274 -37.42 -23.27 10.48
C THR A 274 -38.16 -22.96 9.17
N ASP A 275 -37.66 -22.02 8.37
CA ASP A 275 -38.23 -21.58 7.10
C ASP A 275 -37.51 -22.19 5.89
N GLY A 276 -36.45 -22.98 6.12
CA GLY A 276 -35.64 -23.62 5.08
C GLY A 276 -34.43 -22.81 4.60
N ARG A 277 -34.07 -21.69 5.26
CA ARG A 277 -32.94 -20.84 4.88
C ARG A 277 -31.65 -21.25 5.58
N ALA A 278 -30.52 -21.16 4.87
CA ALA A 278 -29.21 -21.29 5.48
C ALA A 278 -28.92 -20.06 6.36
N THR A 279 -28.58 -20.30 7.63
CA THR A 279 -28.24 -19.28 8.63
C THR A 279 -26.97 -19.70 9.37
N THR A 280 -26.21 -18.76 9.90
CA THR A 280 -24.99 -19.02 10.69
C THR A 280 -25.22 -18.91 12.19
N THR A 281 -24.47 -19.69 12.97
CA THR A 281 -24.42 -19.60 14.43
C THR A 281 -23.06 -20.12 14.94
N SER A 282 -22.70 -19.89 16.20
CA SER A 282 -21.49 -20.45 16.83
C SER A 282 -21.74 -20.76 18.30
N ALA A 283 -20.83 -21.50 18.95
CA ALA A 283 -20.90 -21.71 20.38
C ALA A 283 -20.63 -20.41 21.16
N THR A 284 -21.45 -20.14 22.17
CA THR A 284 -21.43 -18.90 22.98
C THR A 284 -20.62 -18.98 24.27
N VAL A 285 -20.09 -20.16 24.60
CA VAL A 285 -19.08 -20.30 25.66
C VAL A 285 -17.73 -19.79 25.15
N PRO A 286 -16.82 -19.32 26.03
CA PRO A 286 -15.47 -18.94 25.61
C PRO A 286 -14.76 -20.04 24.81
N PHE A 287 -13.87 -19.64 23.91
CA PHE A 287 -12.90 -20.57 23.32
C PHE A 287 -11.87 -20.96 24.40
N PRO A 288 -11.30 -22.19 24.39
CA PRO A 288 -10.31 -22.58 25.39
C PRO A 288 -9.06 -21.71 25.33
N ASP A 289 -8.54 -21.33 26.50
CA ASP A 289 -7.34 -20.50 26.60
C ASP A 289 -6.14 -21.19 25.91
N PRO A 290 -5.35 -20.46 25.11
CA PRO A 290 -4.15 -21.00 24.48
C PRO A 290 -3.02 -21.18 25.52
N PRO A 291 -1.95 -21.95 25.21
CA PRO A 291 -0.82 -22.10 26.13
C PRO A 291 -0.12 -20.75 26.33
N ALA A 292 0.11 -20.36 27.59
CA ALA A 292 0.69 -19.07 27.95
C ALA A 292 2.15 -18.83 27.46
N SER A 293 2.78 -19.83 26.85
CA SER A 293 4.08 -19.72 26.19
C SER A 293 4.27 -20.88 25.21
N ILE A 294 5.13 -20.68 24.21
CA ILE A 294 5.65 -21.71 23.30
C ILE A 294 7.18 -21.87 23.44
N GLY A 295 7.77 -21.32 24.50
CA GLY A 295 9.22 -21.40 24.77
C GLY A 295 9.69 -22.77 25.30
N PRO A 296 10.97 -22.89 25.70
CA PRO A 296 11.55 -24.15 26.17
C PRO A 296 10.93 -24.64 27.49
N ASP A 297 10.36 -23.72 28.28
CA ASP A 297 9.66 -24.00 29.54
C ASP A 297 8.16 -24.29 29.34
N ALA A 298 7.65 -24.26 28.10
CA ALA A 298 6.27 -24.58 27.79
C ALA A 298 5.99 -26.09 27.89
N LEU A 299 4.75 -26.45 28.24
CA LEU A 299 4.29 -27.84 28.11
C LEU A 299 4.35 -28.27 26.64
N ALA A 300 4.82 -29.49 26.39
CA ALA A 300 4.86 -30.05 25.04
C ALA A 300 3.46 -30.07 24.41
N PRO A 301 3.31 -29.73 23.13
CA PRO A 301 2.01 -29.73 22.47
C PRO A 301 1.45 -31.15 22.34
N PRO A 302 0.12 -31.34 22.24
CA PRO A 302 -0.48 -32.67 22.06
C PRO A 302 0.03 -33.42 20.82
N SER A 303 0.46 -32.68 19.80
CA SER A 303 1.07 -33.19 18.57
C SER A 303 2.05 -32.16 17.99
N GLY A 304 3.09 -32.64 17.31
CA GLY A 304 4.14 -31.79 16.73
C GLY A 304 5.15 -31.27 17.76
N SER A 305 5.66 -30.05 17.55
CA SER A 305 6.66 -29.41 18.42
C SER A 305 6.58 -27.88 18.35
N TRP A 306 6.90 -27.19 19.45
CA TRP A 306 7.10 -25.74 19.46
C TRP A 306 8.38 -25.31 18.70
N PRO A 307 8.56 -24.01 18.37
CA PRO A 307 9.76 -23.55 17.68
C PRO A 307 11.03 -23.81 18.49
N LYS A 308 12.16 -24.06 17.81
CA LYS A 308 13.43 -24.39 18.47
C LYS A 308 14.23 -23.17 18.93
N ARG A 309 13.78 -21.95 18.58
CA ARG A 309 14.44 -20.68 18.89
C ARG A 309 13.41 -19.57 19.10
N ALA A 310 13.76 -18.64 19.98
CA ALA A 310 13.08 -17.36 20.12
C ALA A 310 13.24 -16.52 18.84
N VAL A 311 12.31 -15.60 18.61
CA VAL A 311 12.37 -14.60 17.54
C VAL A 311 13.27 -13.44 17.99
N GLN A 312 14.17 -13.00 17.12
CA GLN A 312 15.19 -12.00 17.40
C GLN A 312 14.97 -10.74 16.52
N PRO A 313 14.45 -9.64 17.08
CA PRO A 313 14.33 -8.37 16.36
C PRO A 313 15.70 -7.72 16.17
N MET A 314 15.95 -7.22 14.95
CA MET A 314 17.15 -6.50 14.57
C MET A 314 16.79 -5.04 14.22
N PHE A 315 17.50 -4.09 14.83
CA PHE A 315 17.30 -2.65 14.63
C PHE A 315 18.37 -2.09 13.68
N ASP A 316 17.95 -1.28 12.71
CA ASP A 316 18.82 -0.58 11.74
C ASP A 316 19.88 -1.50 11.07
N SER A 317 19.44 -2.66 10.58
CA SER A 317 20.28 -3.66 9.88
C SER A 317 20.76 -3.21 8.50
N GLY A 318 20.04 -2.29 7.85
CA GLY A 318 20.21 -1.89 6.45
C GLY A 318 19.45 -2.75 5.42
N THR A 319 18.70 -3.76 5.87
CA THR A 319 17.81 -4.58 5.01
C THR A 319 16.52 -4.89 5.75
N GLU A 320 15.38 -4.43 5.21
CA GLU A 320 14.06 -4.79 5.73
C GLU A 320 13.67 -6.21 5.32
N GLY A 321 13.07 -6.97 6.24
CA GLY A 321 12.68 -8.35 6.01
C GLY A 321 12.84 -9.29 7.22
N PRO A 322 12.29 -10.52 7.12
CA PRO A 322 11.37 -10.95 6.07
C PRO A 322 9.94 -10.45 6.40
N LEU A 323 9.32 -9.71 5.48
CA LEU A 323 8.01 -9.07 5.68
C LEU A 323 6.99 -9.58 4.64
N THR A 324 5.72 -9.57 5.01
CA THR A 324 4.58 -9.97 4.18
C THR A 324 3.50 -8.88 4.18
N ASN A 325 2.43 -9.08 3.42
CA ASN A 325 1.32 -8.13 3.34
C ASN A 325 0.50 -8.04 4.64
N GLU A 326 -0.19 -6.92 4.80
CA GLU A 326 -1.22 -6.76 5.83
C GLU A 326 -2.34 -7.79 5.66
N CYS A 327 -2.85 -8.31 6.78
CA CYS A 327 -3.84 -9.38 6.85
C CYS A 327 -3.47 -10.67 6.07
N SER A 328 -2.19 -10.92 5.75
CA SER A 328 -1.72 -12.21 5.19
C SER A 328 -2.08 -13.43 6.07
N PHE A 329 -2.45 -13.20 7.33
CA PHE A 329 -2.96 -14.20 8.28
C PHE A 329 -3.80 -13.52 9.38
N LEU A 330 -4.45 -14.31 10.25
CA LEU A 330 -5.44 -13.81 11.20
C LEU A 330 -4.85 -12.83 12.25
N ASN A 331 -5.58 -11.73 12.50
CA ASN A 331 -5.35 -10.84 13.63
C ASN A 331 -6.66 -10.52 14.35
N PHE A 332 -6.97 -11.26 15.43
CA PHE A 332 -8.23 -11.14 16.16
C PHE A 332 -8.52 -9.75 16.77
N ASN A 333 -7.51 -8.90 16.90
CA ASN A 333 -7.66 -7.52 17.37
C ASN A 333 -8.00 -6.53 16.23
N ASP A 334 -8.01 -6.97 14.98
CA ASP A 334 -8.25 -6.15 13.79
C ASP A 334 -9.45 -6.69 12.99
N PRO A 335 -10.55 -5.91 12.86
CA PRO A 335 -11.74 -6.34 12.12
C PRO A 335 -11.53 -6.46 10.61
N ASN A 336 -10.50 -5.82 10.03
CA ASN A 336 -10.16 -5.97 8.62
C ASN A 336 -9.55 -7.34 8.33
N CYS A 337 -8.77 -7.86 9.29
CA CYS A 337 -8.10 -9.16 9.15
C CYS A 337 -8.95 -10.36 9.62
N VAL A 338 -10.17 -10.14 10.14
CA VAL A 338 -11.10 -11.23 10.50
C VAL A 338 -12.56 -10.86 10.19
N THR A 339 -13.04 -11.25 9.02
CA THR A 339 -14.44 -11.07 8.62
C THR A 339 -15.40 -11.87 9.52
N GLN A 340 -16.54 -11.26 9.85
CA GLN A 340 -17.64 -11.93 10.57
C GLN A 340 -18.76 -12.33 9.60
N PRO A 341 -19.35 -13.53 9.72
CA PRO A 341 -18.98 -14.60 10.65
C PRO A 341 -17.71 -15.34 10.22
N TRP A 342 -16.80 -15.61 11.17
CA TRP A 342 -15.54 -16.31 10.93
C TRP A 342 -15.74 -17.83 10.83
N PHE A 343 -15.10 -18.49 9.86
CA PHE A 343 -15.12 -19.94 9.67
C PHE A 343 -13.72 -20.54 9.87
N TRP A 344 -13.64 -21.82 10.25
CA TRP A 344 -12.37 -22.53 10.45
C TRP A 344 -11.95 -23.34 9.22
N GLY A 345 -10.66 -23.31 8.91
CA GLY A 345 -10.11 -23.92 7.71
C GLY A 345 -10.21 -23.00 6.50
N ASN A 346 -9.28 -23.17 5.56
CA ASN A 346 -9.10 -22.21 4.48
C ASN A 346 -10.19 -22.31 3.41
N LEU A 347 -10.91 -21.22 3.15
CA LEU A 347 -11.82 -21.07 2.00
C LEU A 347 -11.09 -20.68 0.70
N THR A 348 -9.86 -21.18 0.50
CA THR A 348 -9.25 -21.37 -0.83
C THR A 348 -10.03 -22.46 -1.59
N GLY A 349 -11.26 -22.13 -1.96
CA GLY A 349 -12.27 -23.09 -2.37
C GLY A 349 -13.66 -22.46 -2.48
N ALA A 350 -13.74 -21.22 -2.99
CA ALA A 350 -15.00 -20.69 -3.50
C ALA A 350 -15.52 -21.64 -4.60
N PRO A 351 -16.74 -22.20 -4.47
CA PRO A 351 -17.37 -22.91 -5.58
C PRO A 351 -17.67 -21.90 -6.71
N ASP A 352 -17.45 -22.32 -7.94
CA ASP A 352 -17.71 -21.50 -9.12
C ASP A 352 -19.22 -21.26 -9.30
N GLY A 353 -19.64 -20.00 -9.43
CA GLY A 353 -20.98 -19.53 -9.80
C GLY A 353 -22.20 -20.01 -8.98
N GLY A 354 -22.75 -19.15 -8.10
CA GLY A 354 -24.05 -19.41 -7.45
C GLY A 354 -24.65 -18.25 -6.63
N ASP A 355 -25.43 -17.39 -7.29
CA ASP A 355 -26.33 -16.34 -6.77
C ASP A 355 -26.31 -16.01 -5.25
N ILE A 356 -25.61 -14.92 -4.88
CA ILE A 356 -26.00 -14.02 -3.77
C ILE A 356 -25.56 -12.57 -4.08
N GLU A 357 -25.90 -12.11 -5.28
CA GLU A 357 -25.91 -10.67 -5.60
C GLU A 357 -27.15 -9.99 -5.00
N ASN A 358 -27.04 -8.69 -4.69
CA ASN A 358 -28.07 -7.84 -4.05
C ASN A 358 -28.33 -8.04 -2.54
N LEU A 359 -27.50 -7.41 -1.68
CA LEU A 359 -28.03 -6.77 -0.46
C LEU A 359 -27.27 -5.52 0.04
N TRP A 360 -26.10 -5.18 -0.53
CA TRP A 360 -25.27 -4.06 -0.06
C TRP A 360 -25.30 -2.81 -0.95
N ASP A 361 -25.74 -2.94 -2.21
CA ASP A 361 -25.60 -1.89 -3.24
C ASP A 361 -26.63 -0.73 -3.15
N LEU A 362 -27.16 -0.46 -1.94
CA LEU A 362 -28.23 0.51 -1.70
C LEU A 362 -28.03 1.43 -0.50
N ARG A 363 -26.79 1.86 -0.19
CA ARG A 363 -26.57 3.21 0.42
C ARG A 363 -25.15 3.83 0.45
N THR A 364 -24.51 4.03 -0.70
CA THR A 364 -23.44 5.06 -0.79
C THR A 364 -23.53 5.88 -2.07
N LYS A 365 -23.66 7.22 -1.93
CA LYS A 365 -23.51 8.17 -3.03
C LYS A 365 -22.64 9.34 -2.58
N CYS A 366 -21.40 9.36 -3.03
CA CYS A 366 -20.50 10.50 -2.97
C CYS A 366 -20.31 11.11 -4.37
N PRO A 367 -19.74 12.32 -4.50
CA PRO A 367 -19.65 13.03 -5.79
C PRO A 367 -18.76 12.32 -6.81
N PRO A 368 -18.95 12.57 -8.12
CA PRO A 368 -18.14 11.94 -9.16
C PRO A 368 -16.68 12.38 -9.07
N VAL A 369 -15.79 11.41 -8.81
CA VAL A 369 -14.34 11.59 -8.96
C VAL A 369 -13.98 11.52 -10.45
N GLN A 370 -13.01 12.33 -10.85
CA GLN A 370 -12.47 12.38 -12.21
C GLN A 370 -11.82 11.03 -12.57
N GLY A 371 -12.27 10.41 -13.66
CA GLY A 371 -11.98 9.00 -13.95
C GLY A 371 -10.51 8.66 -14.20
N ASP A 372 -10.08 7.47 -13.74
CA ASP A 372 -8.75 6.93 -13.99
C ASP A 372 -8.68 6.33 -15.42
N PRO A 373 -7.73 6.76 -16.27
CA PRO A 373 -7.54 6.18 -17.60
C PRO A 373 -7.11 4.70 -17.60
N ARG A 374 -6.75 4.13 -16.45
CA ARG A 374 -6.38 2.71 -16.28
C ARG A 374 -7.61 1.78 -16.23
N GLU A 375 -8.80 2.26 -15.85
CA GLU A 375 -10.02 1.42 -15.71
C GLU A 375 -10.79 1.20 -17.03
N ASN A 376 -10.10 1.23 -18.18
CA ASN A 376 -10.67 0.89 -19.49
C ASN A 376 -10.86 -0.63 -19.64
N LEU A 377 -11.76 -1.21 -18.84
CA LEU A 377 -12.14 -2.63 -18.88
C LEU A 377 -12.80 -2.98 -20.23
N VAL A 378 -12.09 -3.79 -21.03
CA VAL A 378 -12.61 -4.34 -22.28
C VAL A 378 -13.72 -5.35 -21.97
N LYS A 379 -14.98 -4.99 -22.22
CA LYS A 379 -16.09 -5.95 -22.21
C LYS A 379 -16.07 -6.80 -23.47
N CYS A 380 -15.51 -8.00 -23.37
CA CYS A 380 -15.67 -9.06 -24.37
C CYS A 380 -17.15 -9.43 -24.51
N TYR A 381 -17.78 -9.00 -25.61
CA TYR A 381 -19.16 -9.33 -25.92
C TYR A 381 -19.27 -10.76 -26.48
N ASN A 382 -20.16 -11.56 -25.89
CA ASN A 382 -20.58 -12.90 -26.32
C ASN A 382 -19.48 -13.98 -26.40
N SER A 383 -19.38 -14.79 -25.34
CA SER A 383 -19.00 -16.22 -25.35
C SER A 383 -17.92 -16.67 -26.36
N GLY A 384 -16.66 -16.56 -25.96
CA GLY A 384 -15.51 -17.26 -26.56
C GLY A 384 -14.58 -17.79 -25.45
N GLU A 385 -13.86 -18.87 -25.71
CA GLU A 385 -12.95 -19.49 -24.73
C GLU A 385 -11.65 -18.69 -24.53
N MET A 386 -10.93 -18.96 -23.44
CA MET A 386 -9.72 -18.22 -23.06
C MET A 386 -8.56 -18.45 -24.05
N THR A 387 -8.01 -17.36 -24.59
CA THR A 387 -6.77 -17.34 -25.37
C THR A 387 -5.54 -17.40 -24.47
N GLU A 388 -4.49 -18.13 -24.87
CA GLU A 388 -3.19 -18.13 -24.16
C GLU A 388 -2.55 -16.73 -24.17
N ASP A 389 -2.26 -16.18 -22.98
CA ASP A 389 -1.73 -14.83 -22.72
C ASP A 389 -0.61 -14.41 -23.69
N VAL A 390 0.41 -15.25 -23.86
CA VAL A 390 1.57 -15.02 -24.75
C VAL A 390 1.16 -14.74 -26.21
N ARG A 391 0.02 -15.27 -26.69
CA ARG A 391 -0.49 -15.03 -28.05
C ARG A 391 -1.17 -13.68 -28.15
N MET A 392 -2.02 -13.34 -27.19
CA MET A 392 -2.69 -12.04 -27.12
C MET A 392 -1.66 -10.90 -27.05
N GLN A 393 -0.57 -11.09 -26.30
CA GLN A 393 0.57 -10.16 -26.27
C GLN A 393 1.27 -10.03 -27.64
N ALA A 394 1.47 -11.14 -28.37
CA ALA A 394 2.10 -11.12 -29.69
C ALA A 394 1.22 -10.47 -30.77
N GLU A 395 -0.09 -10.72 -30.74
CA GLU A 395 -1.07 -10.12 -31.65
C GLU A 395 -1.26 -8.63 -31.36
N ALA A 396 -1.33 -8.23 -30.09
CA ALA A 396 -1.34 -6.83 -29.68
C ALA A 396 -0.05 -6.10 -30.10
N ALA A 397 1.12 -6.71 -29.92
CA ALA A 397 2.39 -6.14 -30.39
C ALA A 397 2.42 -5.98 -31.92
N SER A 398 1.89 -6.95 -32.66
CA SER A 398 1.77 -6.88 -34.12
C SER A 398 0.80 -5.77 -34.56
N PHE A 399 -0.34 -5.64 -33.90
CA PHE A 399 -1.29 -4.54 -34.15
C PHE A 399 -0.67 -3.17 -33.88
N CYS A 400 -0.01 -2.99 -32.73
CA CYS A 400 0.68 -1.76 -32.37
C CYS A 400 1.76 -1.37 -33.40
N GLY A 401 2.58 -2.33 -33.85
CA GLY A 401 3.60 -2.08 -34.87
C GLY A 401 3.03 -1.65 -36.24
N ASN A 402 1.82 -2.11 -36.60
CA ASN A 402 1.15 -1.69 -37.83
C ASN A 402 0.54 -0.27 -37.74
N ILE A 403 0.34 0.28 -36.53
CA ILE A 403 -0.20 1.64 -36.32
C ILE A 403 0.82 2.62 -35.73
N GLU A 404 2.07 2.20 -35.49
CA GLU A 404 3.14 3.02 -34.88
C GLU A 404 3.43 4.33 -35.62
N HIS A 405 3.08 4.39 -36.92
CA HIS A 405 3.31 5.56 -37.78
C HIS A 405 1.99 6.21 -38.26
N ASP A 406 0.84 5.72 -37.78
CA ASP A 406 -0.47 6.28 -38.12
C ASP A 406 -0.74 7.59 -37.37
N LYS A 407 -1.39 8.53 -38.06
CA LYS A 407 -1.84 9.79 -37.45
C LYS A 407 -3.22 9.57 -36.80
N LEU A 408 -3.18 9.24 -35.51
CA LEU A 408 -4.36 9.06 -34.66
C LEU A 408 -5.10 10.39 -34.45
N VAL A 409 -6.02 10.70 -35.37
CA VAL A 409 -6.84 11.92 -35.40
C VAL A 409 -8.28 11.65 -34.93
N PRO A 410 -9.09 12.67 -34.59
CA PRO A 410 -10.51 12.47 -34.31
C PRO A 410 -11.22 11.74 -35.47
N ARG A 411 -12.01 10.71 -35.14
CA ARG A 411 -12.60 9.72 -36.07
C ARG A 411 -11.63 8.73 -36.72
N TYR A 412 -10.40 8.60 -36.22
CA TYR A 412 -9.54 7.47 -36.58
C TYR A 412 -10.22 6.14 -36.21
N PHE A 413 -10.25 5.20 -37.16
CA PHE A 413 -10.77 3.85 -36.98
C PHE A 413 -9.83 2.89 -37.70
N GLN A 414 -9.44 1.81 -37.01
CA GLN A 414 -8.60 0.76 -37.56
C GLN A 414 -9.02 -0.58 -36.93
N SER A 415 -9.14 -1.62 -37.73
CA SER A 415 -9.48 -2.97 -37.26
C SER A 415 -8.68 -4.01 -38.05
N MET A 416 -8.11 -4.99 -37.36
CA MET A 416 -7.31 -6.06 -37.98
C MET A 416 -7.68 -7.42 -37.38
N ASP A 417 -7.64 -8.43 -38.24
CA ASP A 417 -8.00 -9.81 -37.94
C ASP A 417 -6.74 -10.68 -37.90
N PHE A 418 -6.45 -11.29 -36.75
CA PHE A 418 -5.30 -12.15 -36.50
C PHE A 418 -5.73 -13.62 -36.50
N PRO A 419 -5.30 -14.43 -37.49
CA PRO A 419 -5.73 -15.82 -37.60
C PRO A 419 -4.91 -16.74 -36.68
N PHE A 420 -5.60 -17.51 -35.83
CA PHE A 420 -4.99 -18.49 -34.91
C PHE A 420 -5.51 -19.91 -35.15
N ASN A 421 -4.65 -20.91 -34.99
CA ASN A 421 -5.06 -22.32 -35.01
C ASN A 421 -5.65 -22.69 -33.64
N TYR A 422 -6.84 -23.31 -33.62
CA TYR A 422 -7.43 -23.95 -32.45
C TYR A 422 -7.72 -25.43 -32.73
N ASN A 423 -8.18 -26.18 -31.74
CA ASN A 423 -8.35 -27.64 -31.81
C ASN A 423 -9.28 -28.10 -32.96
N GLY A 424 -8.67 -28.39 -34.13
CA GLY A 424 -9.35 -28.84 -35.34
C GLY A 424 -9.76 -27.74 -36.34
N GLY A 425 -9.40 -26.47 -36.10
CA GLY A 425 -9.87 -25.35 -36.93
C GLY A 425 -8.96 -24.12 -36.92
N LEU A 426 -9.38 -23.10 -37.68
CA LEU A 426 -8.71 -21.81 -37.83
C LEU A 426 -9.71 -20.72 -37.38
N GLY A 427 -9.33 -19.98 -36.34
CA GLY A 427 -10.12 -18.92 -35.72
C GLY A 427 -9.47 -17.55 -35.91
N THR A 428 -10.11 -16.51 -35.41
CA THR A 428 -9.68 -15.12 -35.62
C THR A 428 -9.86 -14.30 -34.34
N VAL A 429 -8.82 -13.55 -33.95
CA VAL A 429 -8.92 -12.46 -32.96
C VAL A 429 -9.00 -11.14 -33.72
N THR A 430 -10.05 -10.36 -33.51
CA THR A 430 -10.19 -9.02 -34.11
C THR A 430 -9.77 -7.96 -33.10
N ILE A 431 -8.76 -7.15 -33.43
CA ILE A 431 -8.33 -6.00 -32.63
C ILE A 431 -8.78 -4.72 -33.33
N THR A 432 -9.49 -3.85 -32.61
CA THR A 432 -10.09 -2.61 -33.14
C THR A 432 -9.75 -1.40 -32.28
N ILE A 433 -9.30 -0.31 -32.90
CA ILE A 433 -9.27 1.03 -32.30
C ILE A 433 -10.31 1.92 -32.99
N SER A 434 -11.07 2.67 -32.20
CA SER A 434 -12.00 3.70 -32.68
C SER A 434 -11.94 4.95 -31.80
N MET A 435 -11.46 6.05 -32.37
CA MET A 435 -11.44 7.37 -31.71
C MET A 435 -12.71 8.13 -32.06
N GLN A 436 -13.80 7.86 -31.34
CA GLN A 436 -15.03 8.62 -31.50
C GLN A 436 -14.81 10.09 -31.10
N ALA A 437 -15.47 10.99 -31.83
CA ALA A 437 -15.55 12.40 -31.48
C ALA A 437 -17.00 12.70 -31.09
N ASN A 438 -17.19 13.24 -29.88
CA ASN A 438 -18.46 13.82 -29.42
C ASN A 438 -18.77 15.13 -30.16
#